data_AF-A0AAQ0LXN0-F1
#
_entry.id   AF-A0AAQ0LXN0-F1
#
_cell.length_a   1.000
_cell.length_b   1.000
_cell.length_c   1.000
_cell.angle_alpha   90.00
_cell.angle_beta   90.00
_cell.angle_gamma   90.00
#
_symmetry.space_group_name_H-M   'P 1'
#
loop_
_entity.id
_entity.type
_entity.pdbx_description
1 polymer ?
#
loop_
_entity_poly.entity_id
_entity_poly.type
_entity_poly.pdbx_seq_one_letter_code
_entity_poly.pdbx_strand_id
1 'polypeptide(L)'
;MENLYVVIDEFNGVNGIYEEDELQELVKYYSEELANQIQRYYTIQEQFKYHFGILGKISKYYDFFRISENEIKDFLSLYNKIAPNELRYEIIQVVDEVEIQEFIKFVNETKDGYQKYKDNNYQIPYQTIIVKYPEDEQNSEVFIKEVNKIDEIIECIITKELKRLRNINTEDILDTKYSYVLELLDIYDKLIKETFSNELSYALLNELKDIFEYEYTFIGIELEIEYSNKSVKEIQKSENVKTFEHVIRK
;
A
#
# COMPACT_ATOMS: atom_id res chain seq x y z
N MET A 1 -22.81 5.16 -6.36
CA MET A 1 -22.50 3.95 -5.58
C MET A 1 -22.36 2.82 -6.56
N GLU A 2 -21.12 2.42 -6.77
CA GLU A 2 -20.70 1.40 -7.72
C GLU A 2 -20.09 0.24 -6.93
N ASN A 3 -20.27 -0.97 -7.43
CA ASN A 3 -19.81 -2.18 -6.78
C ASN A 3 -18.47 -2.60 -7.39
N LEU A 4 -17.45 -2.71 -6.55
CA LEU A 4 -16.19 -3.34 -6.93
C LEU A 4 -16.11 -4.75 -6.36
N TYR A 5 -15.70 -5.68 -7.19
CA TYR A 5 -15.52 -7.09 -6.87
C TYR A 5 -14.04 -7.36 -6.63
N VAL A 6 -13.65 -7.41 -5.36
CA VAL A 6 -12.26 -7.66 -4.95
C VAL A 6 -12.05 -9.17 -4.84
N VAL A 7 -11.25 -9.74 -5.74
CA VAL A 7 -10.90 -11.16 -5.75
C VAL A 7 -9.72 -11.41 -4.82
N ILE A 8 -9.91 -12.33 -3.87
CA ILE A 8 -9.00 -12.60 -2.77
C ILE A 8 -8.68 -14.09 -2.76
N ASP A 9 -7.41 -14.45 -2.57
CA ASP A 9 -7.01 -15.85 -2.37
C ASP A 9 -7.15 -16.33 -0.92
N GLU A 10 -6.89 -17.62 -0.71
CA GLU A 10 -6.88 -18.25 0.61
C GLU A 10 -5.84 -17.66 1.59
N PHE A 11 -4.82 -16.94 1.09
CA PHE A 11 -3.79 -16.27 1.88
C PHE A 11 -4.13 -14.79 2.16
N ASN A 12 -5.32 -14.34 1.76
CA ASN A 12 -5.79 -12.96 1.81
C ASN A 12 -5.04 -11.97 0.88
N GLY A 13 -4.36 -12.49 -0.14
CA GLY A 13 -3.81 -11.70 -1.24
C GLY A 13 -4.91 -11.23 -2.20
N VAL A 14 -4.86 -9.96 -2.61
CA VAL A 14 -5.74 -9.44 -3.68
C VAL A 14 -5.15 -9.84 -5.03
N ASN A 15 -5.93 -10.57 -5.81
CA ASN A 15 -5.54 -11.06 -7.14
C ASN A 15 -6.23 -10.31 -8.28
N GLY A 16 -7.22 -9.47 -7.98
CA GLY A 16 -7.87 -8.60 -8.95
C GLY A 16 -8.99 -7.77 -8.33
N ILE A 17 -9.28 -6.63 -8.95
CA ILE A 17 -10.39 -5.74 -8.60
C ILE A 17 -11.13 -5.49 -9.91
N TYR A 18 -12.44 -5.72 -9.93
CA TYR A 18 -13.24 -5.63 -11.14
C TYR A 18 -14.50 -4.81 -10.90
N GLU A 19 -14.88 -4.01 -11.88
CA GLU A 19 -16.19 -3.39 -11.96
C GLU A 19 -17.26 -4.39 -12.44
N GLU A 20 -18.53 -4.03 -12.32
CA GLU A 20 -19.64 -4.94 -12.64
C GLU A 20 -19.68 -5.34 -14.12
N ASP A 21 -19.29 -4.46 -15.04
CA ASP A 21 -19.18 -4.73 -16.46
C ASP A 21 -17.90 -5.50 -16.84
N GLU A 22 -16.91 -5.55 -15.96
CA GLU A 22 -15.66 -6.31 -16.11
C GLU A 22 -15.73 -7.75 -15.58
N LEU A 23 -16.85 -8.15 -14.97
CA LEU A 23 -17.03 -9.50 -14.41
C LEU A 23 -16.80 -10.63 -15.42
N GLN A 24 -17.06 -10.39 -16.70
CA GLN A 24 -16.76 -11.36 -17.76
C GLN A 24 -15.25 -11.54 -17.97
N GLU A 25 -14.45 -10.49 -17.76
CA GLU A 25 -12.99 -10.52 -17.87
C GLU A 25 -12.39 -11.34 -16.73
N LEU A 26 -12.89 -11.16 -15.51
CA LEU A 26 -12.57 -12.02 -14.36
C LEU A 26 -12.73 -13.51 -14.73
N VAL A 27 -13.91 -13.88 -15.23
CA VAL A 27 -14.20 -15.30 -15.56
C VAL A 27 -13.25 -15.82 -16.63
N LYS A 28 -12.99 -15.03 -17.68
CA LYS A 28 -12.07 -15.42 -18.76
C LYS A 28 -10.66 -15.62 -18.24
N TYR A 29 -10.13 -14.62 -17.53
CA TYR A 29 -8.79 -14.65 -16.96
C TYR A 29 -8.55 -15.90 -16.10
N TYR A 30 -9.42 -16.13 -15.11
CA TYR A 30 -9.24 -17.27 -14.21
C TYR A 30 -9.53 -18.62 -14.89
N SER A 31 -10.38 -18.67 -15.91
CA SER A 31 -10.58 -19.89 -16.71
C SER A 31 -9.34 -20.25 -17.53
N GLU A 32 -8.71 -19.26 -18.17
CA GLU A 32 -7.49 -19.45 -18.96
C GLU A 32 -6.31 -19.85 -18.06
N GLU A 33 -6.11 -19.15 -16.95
CA GLU A 33 -5.06 -19.47 -15.98
C GLU A 33 -5.21 -20.90 -15.45
N LEU A 34 -6.42 -21.30 -15.08
CA LEU A 34 -6.69 -22.67 -14.61
C LEU A 34 -6.41 -23.72 -15.70
N ALA A 35 -6.84 -23.47 -16.93
CA ALA A 35 -6.58 -24.37 -18.05
C ALA A 35 -5.06 -24.51 -18.32
N ASN A 36 -4.33 -23.40 -18.30
CA ASN A 36 -2.88 -23.36 -18.47
C ASN A 36 -2.15 -24.15 -17.36
N GLN A 37 -2.56 -23.95 -16.10
CA GLN A 37 -2.00 -24.70 -14.98
C GLN A 37 -2.27 -26.20 -15.10
N ILE A 38 -3.51 -26.59 -15.42
CA ILE A 38 -3.87 -27.99 -15.61
C ILE A 38 -3.06 -28.62 -16.75
N GLN A 39 -2.92 -27.91 -17.87
CA GLN A 39 -2.11 -28.38 -18.99
C GLN A 39 -0.64 -28.55 -18.63
N ARG A 40 -0.10 -27.66 -17.78
CA ARG A 40 1.30 -27.68 -17.36
C ARG A 40 1.64 -28.82 -16.41
N TYR A 41 0.72 -29.19 -15.52
CA TYR A 41 1.01 -30.10 -14.40
C TYR A 41 0.39 -31.49 -14.51
N TYR A 42 -0.56 -31.70 -15.44
CA TYR A 42 -1.26 -32.98 -15.56
C TYR A 42 -1.11 -33.58 -16.96
N THR A 43 -0.90 -34.88 -17.02
CA THR A 43 -0.98 -35.64 -18.27
C THR A 43 -2.41 -35.61 -18.82
N ILE A 44 -2.57 -35.81 -20.13
CA ILE A 44 -3.89 -35.87 -20.77
C ILE A 44 -4.84 -36.85 -20.05
N GLN A 45 -4.32 -38.01 -19.63
CA GLN A 45 -5.11 -39.03 -18.91
C GLN A 45 -5.61 -38.54 -17.55
N GLU A 46 -4.76 -37.82 -16.80
CA GLU A 46 -5.13 -37.23 -15.52
C GLU A 46 -6.13 -36.08 -15.70
N GLN A 47 -5.98 -35.28 -16.75
CA GLN A 47 -6.96 -34.23 -17.10
C GLN A 47 -8.35 -34.81 -17.33
N PHE A 48 -8.46 -35.89 -18.11
CA PHE A 48 -9.73 -36.59 -18.32
C PHE A 48 -10.33 -37.15 -17.03
N LYS A 49 -9.47 -37.68 -16.14
CA LYS A 49 -9.91 -38.33 -14.90
C LYS A 49 -10.37 -37.33 -13.84
N TYR A 50 -9.65 -36.22 -13.67
CA TYR A 50 -9.81 -35.33 -12.51
C TYR A 50 -10.47 -33.99 -12.86
N HIS A 51 -10.23 -33.43 -14.05
CA HIS A 51 -10.56 -32.03 -14.32
C HIS A 51 -11.66 -31.82 -15.37
N PHE A 52 -11.75 -32.70 -16.38
CA PHE A 52 -12.60 -32.49 -17.56
C PHE A 52 -14.07 -32.22 -17.24
N GLY A 53 -14.64 -32.95 -16.26
CA GLY A 53 -16.03 -32.77 -15.86
C GLY A 53 -16.33 -31.42 -15.20
N ILE A 54 -15.35 -30.80 -14.54
CA ILE A 54 -15.47 -29.47 -13.94
C ILE A 54 -15.17 -28.39 -14.97
N LEU A 55 -14.12 -28.55 -15.79
CA LEU A 55 -13.81 -27.64 -16.90
C LEU A 55 -14.98 -27.50 -17.88
N GLY A 56 -15.68 -28.59 -18.21
CA GLY A 56 -16.88 -28.53 -19.03
C GLY A 56 -18.09 -27.84 -18.38
N LYS A 57 -18.08 -27.63 -17.05
CA LYS A 57 -19.06 -26.78 -16.37
C LYS A 57 -18.62 -25.33 -16.36
N ILE A 58 -17.33 -25.08 -16.16
CA ILE A 58 -16.72 -23.74 -16.20
C ILE A 58 -16.89 -23.12 -17.59
N SER A 59 -16.75 -23.91 -18.67
CA SER A 59 -16.87 -23.42 -20.04
C SER A 59 -18.22 -22.74 -20.33
N LYS A 60 -19.26 -23.02 -19.53
CA LYS A 60 -20.54 -22.33 -19.64
C LYS A 60 -20.41 -20.83 -19.40
N TYR A 61 -19.52 -20.39 -18.52
CA TYR A 61 -19.37 -18.97 -18.17
C TYR A 61 -18.40 -18.22 -19.11
N TYR A 62 -17.67 -18.93 -19.97
CA TYR A 62 -16.57 -18.36 -20.75
C TYR A 62 -17.03 -17.42 -21.88
N ASP A 63 -18.13 -17.75 -22.55
CA ASP A 63 -18.66 -17.04 -23.73
C ASP A 63 -19.90 -16.19 -23.41
N PHE A 64 -20.15 -15.87 -22.14
CA PHE A 64 -21.27 -15.01 -21.78
C PHE A 64 -21.00 -13.56 -22.21
N PHE A 65 -22.06 -12.85 -22.60
CA PHE A 65 -21.98 -11.42 -22.91
C PHE A 65 -21.90 -10.58 -21.64
N ARG A 66 -22.58 -11.03 -20.57
CA ARG A 66 -22.54 -10.46 -19.23
C ARG A 66 -22.70 -11.57 -18.21
N ILE A 67 -22.00 -11.44 -17.10
CA ILE A 67 -22.03 -12.35 -15.95
C ILE A 67 -22.59 -11.58 -14.77
N SER A 68 -23.54 -12.18 -14.07
CA SER A 68 -24.11 -11.65 -12.83
C SER A 68 -23.30 -12.09 -11.60
N GLU A 69 -23.47 -11.40 -10.48
CA GLU A 69 -22.87 -11.76 -9.18
C GLU A 69 -23.10 -13.23 -8.79
N ASN A 70 -24.32 -13.74 -8.98
CA ASN A 70 -24.65 -15.14 -8.67
C ASN A 70 -23.87 -16.11 -9.56
N GLU A 71 -23.67 -15.76 -10.83
CA GLU A 71 -22.89 -16.57 -11.77
C GLU A 71 -21.39 -16.54 -11.42
N ILE A 72 -20.84 -15.44 -10.89
CA ILE A 72 -19.48 -15.40 -10.34
C ILE A 72 -19.35 -16.39 -9.17
N LYS A 73 -20.32 -16.40 -8.26
CA LYS A 73 -20.30 -17.31 -7.11
C LYS A 73 -20.30 -18.78 -7.56
N ASP A 74 -21.14 -19.11 -8.54
CA ASP A 74 -21.20 -20.47 -9.09
C ASP A 74 -19.93 -20.85 -9.87
N PHE A 75 -19.37 -19.90 -10.63
CA PHE A 75 -18.08 -20.06 -11.31
C PHE A 75 -16.96 -20.35 -10.30
N LEU A 76 -16.79 -19.53 -9.26
CA LEU A 76 -15.75 -19.72 -8.26
C LEU A 76 -15.93 -21.03 -7.47
N SER A 77 -17.17 -21.46 -7.21
CA SER A 77 -17.44 -22.77 -6.60
C SER A 77 -16.96 -23.94 -7.45
N LEU A 78 -16.97 -23.80 -8.78
CA LEU A 78 -16.43 -24.79 -9.69
C LEU A 78 -14.91 -24.67 -9.82
N TYR A 79 -14.38 -23.45 -9.94
CA TYR A 79 -12.96 -23.14 -9.99
C TYR A 79 -12.22 -23.75 -8.78
N ASN A 80 -12.68 -23.45 -7.56
CA ASN A 80 -12.05 -23.89 -6.31
C ASN A 80 -12.01 -25.42 -6.13
N LYS A 81 -12.79 -26.20 -6.90
CA LYS A 81 -12.74 -27.67 -6.83
C LYS A 81 -11.50 -28.27 -7.49
N ILE A 82 -10.88 -27.52 -8.39
CA ILE A 82 -9.78 -28.02 -9.24
C ILE A 82 -8.59 -27.07 -9.32
N ALA A 83 -8.74 -25.83 -8.85
CA ALA A 83 -7.65 -24.88 -8.72
C ALA A 83 -6.69 -25.28 -7.58
N PRO A 84 -5.39 -24.94 -7.69
CA PRO A 84 -4.44 -25.16 -6.62
C PRO A 84 -4.67 -24.23 -5.42
N ASN A 85 -5.11 -22.99 -5.69
CA ASN A 85 -5.41 -21.99 -4.67
C ASN A 85 -6.89 -21.63 -4.77
N GLU A 86 -7.58 -21.54 -3.64
CA GLU A 86 -8.97 -21.11 -3.62
C GLU A 86 -9.10 -19.60 -3.74
N LEU A 87 -10.12 -19.17 -4.47
CA LEU A 87 -10.49 -17.76 -4.63
C LEU A 87 -11.86 -17.50 -4.02
N ARG A 88 -12.01 -16.31 -3.47
CA ARG A 88 -13.29 -15.73 -3.04
C ARG A 88 -13.36 -14.29 -3.53
N TYR A 89 -14.55 -13.69 -3.49
CA TYR A 89 -14.69 -12.25 -3.71
C TYR A 89 -15.38 -11.59 -2.52
N GLU A 90 -15.07 -10.32 -2.32
CA GLU A 90 -15.81 -9.40 -1.46
C GLU A 90 -16.30 -8.24 -2.33
N ILE A 91 -17.54 -7.79 -2.10
CA ILE A 91 -18.10 -6.61 -2.75
C ILE A 91 -17.85 -5.41 -1.85
N ILE A 92 -17.29 -4.34 -2.40
CA ILE A 92 -17.21 -3.04 -1.75
C ILE A 92 -18.03 -2.02 -2.53
N GLN A 93 -18.53 -1.01 -1.84
CA GLN A 93 -19.29 0.09 -2.43
C GLN A 93 -18.46 1.36 -2.40
N VAL A 94 -18.33 2.00 -3.55
CA VAL A 94 -17.61 3.27 -3.73
C VAL A 94 -18.54 4.28 -4.38
N VAL A 95 -18.35 5.58 -4.10
CA VAL A 95 -19.31 6.62 -4.43
C VAL A 95 -19.26 7.00 -5.90
N ASP A 96 -18.06 7.11 -6.48
CA ASP A 96 -17.79 7.55 -7.86
C ASP A 96 -16.49 6.97 -8.45
N GLU A 97 -16.24 7.25 -9.74
CA GLU A 97 -15.04 6.83 -10.48
C GLU A 97 -13.71 7.32 -9.86
N VAL A 98 -13.71 8.45 -9.15
CA VAL A 98 -12.49 8.97 -8.50
C VAL A 98 -12.14 8.09 -7.31
N GLU A 99 -13.13 7.75 -6.48
CA GLU A 99 -12.94 6.83 -5.36
C GLU A 99 -12.55 5.42 -5.82
N ILE A 100 -13.04 4.95 -6.97
CA ILE A 100 -12.58 3.70 -7.60
C ILE A 100 -11.08 3.74 -7.85
N GLN A 101 -10.60 4.79 -8.52
CA GLN A 101 -9.19 4.92 -8.87
C GLN A 101 -8.30 5.05 -7.62
N GLU A 102 -8.73 5.83 -6.63
CA GLU A 102 -8.03 5.97 -5.36
C GLU A 102 -7.95 4.63 -4.60
N PHE A 103 -9.04 3.86 -4.58
CA PHE A 103 -9.08 2.54 -3.95
C PHE A 103 -8.15 1.55 -4.65
N ILE A 104 -8.25 1.42 -5.98
CA ILE A 104 -7.41 0.50 -6.77
C ILE A 104 -5.94 0.85 -6.58
N LYS A 105 -5.59 2.15 -6.66
CA LYS A 105 -4.23 2.62 -6.43
C LYS A 105 -3.75 2.26 -5.02
N PHE A 106 -4.55 2.55 -4.00
CA PHE A 106 -4.21 2.25 -2.62
C PHE A 106 -3.94 0.75 -2.39
N VAL A 107 -4.80 -0.13 -2.89
CA VAL A 107 -4.65 -1.58 -2.73
C VAL A 107 -3.41 -2.11 -3.46
N ASN A 108 -3.14 -1.63 -4.68
CA ASN A 108 -2.02 -2.11 -5.49
C ASN A 108 -0.66 -1.60 -5.02
N GLU A 109 -0.59 -0.37 -4.50
CA GLU A 109 0.68 0.27 -4.13
C GLU A 109 1.02 0.11 -2.64
N THR A 110 0.03 -0.15 -1.79
CA THR A 110 0.22 -0.34 -0.35
C THR A 110 0.37 -1.80 0.01
N LYS A 111 1.47 -2.16 0.68
CA LYS A 111 1.61 -3.48 1.30
C LYS A 111 0.44 -3.75 2.26
N ASP A 112 -0.25 -4.86 2.05
CA ASP A 112 -1.47 -5.26 2.77
C ASP A 112 -2.60 -4.22 2.68
N GLY A 113 -2.65 -3.45 1.57
CA GLY A 113 -3.55 -2.31 1.40
C GLY A 113 -5.03 -2.66 1.61
N TYR A 114 -5.50 -3.76 1.04
CA TYR A 114 -6.90 -4.17 1.23
C TYR A 114 -7.24 -4.52 2.69
N GLN A 115 -6.33 -5.17 3.42
CA GLN A 115 -6.55 -5.45 4.83
C GLN A 115 -6.58 -4.16 5.65
N LYS A 116 -5.68 -3.20 5.37
CA LYS A 116 -5.68 -1.87 6.00
C LYS A 116 -6.97 -1.09 5.72
N TYR A 117 -7.51 -1.19 4.52
CA TYR A 117 -8.80 -0.60 4.16
C TYR A 117 -9.95 -1.20 4.99
N LYS A 118 -9.97 -2.52 5.16
CA LYS A 118 -10.96 -3.22 6.01
C LYS A 118 -10.82 -2.85 7.48
N ASP A 119 -9.60 -2.82 8.00
CA ASP A 119 -9.30 -2.43 9.38
C ASP A 119 -9.68 -0.95 9.65
N ASN A 120 -9.69 -0.13 8.59
CA ASN A 120 -10.21 1.24 8.59
C ASN A 120 -11.69 1.33 8.20
N ASN A 121 -12.53 0.36 8.57
CA ASN A 121 -13.97 0.39 8.33
C ASN A 121 -14.38 0.68 6.86
N TYR A 122 -13.66 0.10 5.90
CA TYR A 122 -13.90 0.31 4.47
C TYR A 122 -13.74 1.77 4.04
N GLN A 123 -12.71 2.43 4.57
CA GLN A 123 -12.28 3.76 4.13
C GLN A 123 -10.79 3.74 3.83
N ILE A 124 -10.34 4.56 2.88
CA ILE A 124 -8.91 4.72 2.63
C ILE A 124 -8.32 5.46 3.84
N PRO A 125 -7.38 4.85 4.58
CA PRO A 125 -6.80 5.48 5.76
C PRO A 125 -5.97 6.70 5.39
N TYR A 126 -5.98 7.70 6.28
CA TYR A 126 -5.05 8.80 6.16
C TYR A 126 -3.64 8.26 6.36
N GLN A 127 -2.76 8.62 5.44
CA GLN A 127 -1.36 8.32 5.58
C GLN A 127 -0.69 9.45 6.32
N THR A 128 -0.07 9.09 7.44
CA THR A 128 0.64 10.04 8.29
C THR A 128 2.04 9.53 8.54
N ILE A 129 3.01 10.42 8.41
CA ILE A 129 4.39 10.14 8.77
C ILE A 129 4.59 10.68 10.17
N ILE A 130 5.13 9.80 11.02
CA ILE A 130 5.45 10.03 12.43
C ILE A 130 6.96 9.89 12.59
N VAL A 131 7.65 10.98 12.92
CA VAL A 131 9.08 10.95 13.24
C VAL A 131 9.24 11.13 14.75
N LYS A 132 9.78 10.12 15.43
CA LYS A 132 10.02 10.15 16.88
C LYS A 132 11.49 10.42 17.17
N TYR A 133 11.78 11.58 17.75
CA TYR A 133 13.10 11.92 18.28
C TYR A 133 13.14 11.65 19.80
N PRO A 134 14.04 10.80 20.31
CA PRO A 134 14.36 10.76 21.72
C PRO A 134 15.24 11.97 22.05
N GLU A 135 14.68 12.93 22.79
CA GLU A 135 15.46 13.90 23.56
C GLU A 135 15.25 13.59 25.04
N ASP A 136 16.06 12.66 25.56
CA ASP A 136 16.03 12.12 26.93
C ASP A 136 14.72 11.41 27.33
N GLU A 137 14.79 10.51 28.32
CA GLU A 137 13.70 9.62 28.80
C GLU A 137 12.39 10.34 29.22
N GLN A 138 12.33 11.67 29.16
CA GLN A 138 11.20 12.50 29.57
C GLN A 138 10.63 13.43 28.47
N ASN A 139 11.27 13.61 27.31
CA ASN A 139 10.77 14.47 26.23
C ASN A 139 11.02 13.86 24.82
N SER A 140 10.12 12.99 24.36
CA SER A 140 10.09 12.61 22.95
C SER A 140 9.46 13.73 22.11
N GLU A 141 10.17 14.25 21.12
CA GLU A 141 9.54 15.11 20.10
C GLU A 141 8.99 14.24 18.97
N VAL A 142 7.69 14.32 18.74
CA VAL A 142 7.00 13.57 17.68
C VAL A 142 6.55 14.53 16.59
N PHE A 143 6.90 14.24 15.34
CA PHE A 143 6.48 15.03 14.18
C PHE A 143 5.46 14.24 13.41
N ILE A 144 4.23 14.75 13.37
CA ILE A 144 3.10 14.07 12.71
C ILE A 144 2.58 14.98 11.60
N LYS A 145 2.66 14.49 10.36
CA LYS A 145 2.20 15.20 9.17
C LYS A 145 1.55 14.23 8.18
N GLU A 146 0.65 14.75 7.36
CA GLU A 146 0.06 14.01 6.24
C GLU A 146 1.15 13.71 5.19
N VAL A 147 1.07 12.57 4.52
CA VAL A 147 2.05 12.15 3.49
C VAL A 147 2.15 13.15 2.33
N ASN A 148 1.05 13.82 1.98
CA ASN A 148 1.04 14.88 0.96
C ASN A 148 1.86 16.14 1.36
N LYS A 149 2.38 16.20 2.59
CA LYS A 149 3.26 17.26 3.11
C LYS A 149 4.65 16.71 3.46
N ILE A 150 5.08 15.68 2.75
CA ILE A 150 6.38 15.04 3.01
C ILE A 150 7.56 15.99 2.81
N ASP A 151 7.45 16.95 1.91
CA ASP A 151 8.39 18.04 1.72
C ASP A 151 8.65 18.79 3.05
N GLU A 152 7.57 19.16 3.77
CA GLU A 152 7.69 19.81 5.09
C GLU A 152 8.40 18.92 6.12
N ILE A 153 8.25 17.59 6.03
CA ILE A 153 8.87 16.63 6.95
C ILE A 153 10.36 16.52 6.67
N ILE A 154 10.74 16.34 5.41
CA ILE A 154 12.14 16.20 5.02
C ILE A 154 12.90 17.50 5.25
N GLU A 155 12.31 18.66 4.95
CA GLU A 155 12.88 19.95 5.32
C GLU A 155 13.14 20.05 6.83
N CYS A 156 12.21 19.55 7.65
CA CYS A 156 12.37 19.54 9.09
C CYS A 156 13.51 18.63 9.54
N ILE A 157 13.59 17.40 9.01
CA ILE A 157 14.67 16.45 9.27
C ILE A 157 16.02 17.08 8.90
N ILE A 158 16.18 17.54 7.66
CA ILE A 158 17.41 18.19 7.17
C ILE A 158 17.80 19.37 8.07
N THR A 159 16.84 20.22 8.43
CA THR A 159 17.10 21.37 9.31
C THR A 159 17.60 20.95 10.69
N LYS A 160 17.05 19.87 11.25
CA LYS A 160 17.52 19.32 12.53
C LYS A 160 18.92 18.73 12.42
N GLU A 161 19.21 17.98 11.36
CA GLU A 161 20.54 17.43 11.12
C GLU A 161 21.60 18.50 11.00
N LEU A 162 21.35 19.52 10.18
CA LEU A 162 22.27 20.65 10.01
C LEU A 162 22.54 21.38 11.33
N LYS A 163 21.56 21.46 12.24
CA LYS A 163 21.76 22.02 13.59
C LYS A 163 22.63 21.12 14.46
N ARG A 164 22.44 19.80 14.42
CA ARG A 164 23.26 18.82 15.18
C ARG A 164 24.71 18.87 14.72
N LEU A 165 24.95 18.97 13.41
CA LEU A 165 26.30 18.98 12.82
C LEU A 165 27.15 20.19 13.22
N ARG A 166 26.53 21.35 13.52
CA ARG A 166 27.26 22.53 14.01
C ARG A 166 28.06 22.27 15.29
N ASN A 167 27.72 21.21 16.04
CA ASN A 167 28.32 20.90 17.33
C ASN A 167 29.31 19.72 17.29
N ILE A 168 29.61 19.16 16.12
CA ILE A 168 30.47 17.98 15.95
C ILE A 168 31.77 18.38 15.25
N ASN A 169 32.92 17.98 15.80
CA ASN A 169 34.24 18.52 15.41
C ASN A 169 35.22 17.46 14.85
N THR A 170 34.77 16.23 14.64
CA THR A 170 35.59 15.11 14.12
C THR A 170 35.31 14.88 12.65
N GLU A 171 36.35 14.90 11.83
CA GLU A 171 36.32 14.86 10.35
C GLU A 171 35.60 13.62 9.80
N ASP A 172 35.87 12.41 10.33
CA ASP A 172 35.20 11.17 9.91
C ASP A 172 33.68 11.18 10.19
N ILE A 173 33.25 11.84 11.26
CA ILE A 173 31.82 12.00 11.59
C ILE A 173 31.18 13.05 10.67
N LEU A 174 31.93 14.08 10.28
CA LEU A 174 31.47 15.08 9.31
C LEU A 174 31.23 14.44 7.94
N ASP A 175 32.13 13.60 7.44
CA ASP A 175 32.00 12.95 6.13
C ASP A 175 30.83 11.94 6.08
N THR A 176 30.67 11.14 7.13
CA THR A 176 29.56 10.18 7.24
C THR A 176 28.22 10.92 7.27
N LYS A 177 28.11 11.96 8.12
CA LYS A 177 26.88 12.76 8.24
C LYS A 177 26.60 13.63 7.01
N TYR A 178 27.65 14.10 6.33
CA TYR A 178 27.53 14.81 5.07
C TYR A 178 26.92 13.90 3.98
N SER A 179 27.38 12.65 3.88
CA SER A 179 26.85 11.67 2.93
C SER A 179 25.36 11.40 3.18
N TYR A 180 24.98 11.18 4.44
CA TYR A 180 23.58 11.04 4.84
C TYR A 180 22.71 12.26 4.48
N VAL A 181 23.21 13.49 4.70
CA VAL A 181 22.48 14.71 4.32
C VAL A 181 22.32 14.83 2.81
N LEU A 182 23.32 14.41 2.02
CA LEU A 182 23.19 14.36 0.55
C LEU A 182 22.12 13.35 0.10
N GLU A 183 22.06 12.18 0.73
CA GLU A 183 21.03 11.17 0.46
C GLU A 183 19.62 11.70 0.78
N LEU A 184 19.45 12.40 1.91
CA LEU A 184 18.19 13.07 2.23
C LEU A 184 17.81 14.15 1.21
N LEU A 185 18.79 14.92 0.72
CA LEU A 185 18.55 15.94 -0.31
C LEU A 185 18.18 15.31 -1.68
N ASP A 186 18.81 14.19 -2.04
CA ASP A 186 18.45 13.45 -3.27
C ASP A 186 17.02 12.93 -3.21
N ILE A 187 16.59 12.36 -2.07
CA ILE A 187 15.20 11.95 -1.85
C ILE A 187 14.25 13.15 -1.88
N TYR A 188 14.60 14.26 -1.23
CA TYR A 188 13.79 15.49 -1.28
C TYR A 188 13.57 15.97 -2.71
N ASP A 189 14.62 16.01 -3.53
CA ASP A 189 14.54 16.41 -4.93
C ASP A 189 13.69 15.45 -5.78
N LYS A 190 13.77 14.13 -5.51
CA LYS A 190 12.90 13.12 -6.16
C LYS A 190 11.44 13.34 -5.78
N LEU A 191 11.16 13.53 -4.49
CA LEU A 191 9.80 13.72 -3.97
C LEU A 191 9.19 15.02 -4.47
N ILE A 192 9.92 16.13 -4.52
CA ILE A 192 9.42 17.38 -5.12
C ILE A 192 8.96 17.13 -6.56
N LYS A 193 9.77 16.45 -7.37
CA LYS A 193 9.44 16.14 -8.77
C LYS A 193 8.17 15.29 -8.87
N GLU A 194 7.98 14.34 -7.97
CA GLU A 194 6.77 13.51 -7.88
C GLU A 194 5.53 14.25 -7.34
N THR A 195 5.75 15.21 -6.44
CA THR A 195 4.68 16.05 -5.88
C THR A 195 4.11 16.96 -6.97
N PHE A 196 4.95 17.43 -7.92
CA PHE A 196 4.48 18.14 -9.11
C PHE A 196 3.65 17.26 -10.06
N SER A 197 3.79 15.94 -10.01
CA SER A 197 2.96 15.00 -10.75
C SER A 197 1.75 14.46 -9.97
N ASN A 198 1.51 14.91 -8.73
CA ASN A 198 0.44 14.41 -7.83
C ASN A 198 0.50 12.89 -7.57
N GLU A 199 1.67 12.26 -7.70
CA GLU A 199 1.83 10.82 -7.52
C GLU A 199 3.02 10.58 -6.60
N LEU A 200 2.77 10.50 -5.29
CA LEU A 200 3.82 10.15 -4.34
C LEU A 200 4.07 8.64 -4.38
N SER A 201 5.29 8.24 -4.72
CA SER A 201 5.68 6.84 -4.79
C SER A 201 5.96 6.27 -3.40
N TYR A 202 5.23 5.21 -3.02
CA TYR A 202 5.53 4.44 -1.80
C TYR A 202 6.95 3.87 -1.80
N ALA A 203 7.54 3.64 -2.97
CA ALA A 203 8.92 3.21 -3.06
C ALA A 203 9.88 4.28 -2.50
N LEU A 204 9.64 5.56 -2.82
CA LEU A 204 10.44 6.68 -2.28
C LEU A 204 10.18 6.89 -0.79
N LEU A 205 8.95 6.68 -0.32
CA LEU A 205 8.63 6.71 1.11
C LEU A 205 9.42 5.64 1.91
N ASN A 206 9.51 4.43 1.37
CA ASN A 206 10.30 3.37 1.97
C ASN A 206 11.80 3.66 1.85
N GLU A 207 12.28 4.21 0.74
CA GLU A 207 13.68 4.64 0.59
C GLU A 207 14.05 5.70 1.64
N LEU A 208 13.17 6.68 1.89
CA LEU A 208 13.35 7.67 2.96
C LEU A 208 13.45 6.99 4.32
N LYS A 209 12.53 6.06 4.59
CA LYS A 209 12.52 5.31 5.84
C LYS A 209 13.82 4.52 6.01
N ASP A 210 14.27 3.81 4.99
CA ASP A 210 15.49 2.98 5.03
C ASP A 210 16.74 3.83 5.28
N ILE A 211 16.90 4.96 4.57
CA ILE A 211 18.03 5.88 4.75
C ILE A 211 18.00 6.49 6.17
N PHE A 212 16.81 6.88 6.63
CA PHE A 212 16.65 7.44 7.97
C PHE A 212 16.93 6.41 9.06
N GLU A 213 16.35 5.21 8.98
CA GLU A 213 16.55 4.15 9.96
C GLU A 213 18.00 3.65 9.95
N TYR A 214 18.68 3.56 8.80
CA TYR A 214 20.09 3.18 8.73
C TYR A 214 20.97 4.13 9.58
N GLU A 215 20.77 5.43 9.46
CA GLU A 215 21.52 6.43 10.23
C GLU A 215 21.20 6.36 11.73
N TYR A 216 19.98 5.94 12.05
CA TYR A 216 19.40 6.03 13.38
C TYR A 216 19.24 4.70 14.13
N THR A 217 19.66 3.59 13.52
CA THR A 217 19.47 2.21 13.98
C THR A 217 19.92 1.99 15.42
N PHE A 218 20.97 2.69 15.87
CA PHE A 218 21.59 2.47 17.18
C PHE A 218 21.23 3.49 18.26
N ILE A 219 20.40 4.48 17.94
CA ILE A 219 20.05 5.58 18.87
C ILE A 219 18.53 5.74 19.06
N GLY A 220 17.73 4.78 18.58
CA GLY A 220 16.30 4.67 18.88
C GLY A 220 15.44 5.79 18.30
N ILE A 221 15.91 6.42 17.22
CA ILE A 221 15.11 7.34 16.41
C ILE A 221 14.42 6.52 15.33
N GLU A 222 13.10 6.62 15.24
CA GLU A 222 12.29 5.82 14.33
C GLU A 222 11.41 6.74 13.46
N LEU A 223 11.31 6.38 12.17
CA LEU A 223 10.36 6.98 11.24
C LEU A 223 9.30 5.93 10.94
N GLU A 224 8.10 6.20 11.44
CA GLU A 224 6.93 5.36 11.23
C GLU A 224 6.04 5.99 10.17
N ILE A 225 5.65 5.18 9.18
CA ILE A 225 4.60 5.53 8.23
C ILE A 225 3.35 4.81 8.72
N GLU A 226 2.44 5.55 9.35
CA GLU A 226 1.19 5.02 9.87
C GLU A 226 0.03 5.26 8.91
N TYR A 227 -0.85 4.26 8.87
CA TYR A 227 -2.15 4.35 8.23
C TYR A 227 -3.18 4.42 9.34
N SER A 228 -3.88 5.55 9.44
CA SER A 228 -4.78 5.81 10.56
C SER A 228 -6.12 6.33 10.11
N ASN A 229 -7.15 5.91 10.85
CA ASN A 229 -8.52 6.40 10.74
C ASN A 229 -8.64 7.80 11.37
N LYS A 230 -7.60 8.23 12.09
CA LYS A 230 -7.52 9.52 12.75
C LYS A 230 -6.77 10.51 11.86
N SER A 231 -7.35 11.70 11.71
CA SER A 231 -6.63 12.82 11.13
C SER A 231 -5.38 13.15 11.96
N VAL A 232 -4.39 13.79 11.33
CA VAL A 232 -3.17 14.27 12.04
C VAL A 232 -3.53 15.08 13.30
N LYS A 233 -4.58 15.90 13.24
CA LYS A 233 -5.07 16.71 14.37
C LYS A 233 -5.57 15.87 15.55
N GLU A 234 -6.13 14.69 15.28
CA GLU A 234 -6.62 13.77 16.31
C GLU A 234 -5.47 12.97 16.94
N ILE A 235 -4.48 12.56 16.14
CA ILE A 235 -3.27 11.87 16.63
C ILE A 235 -2.46 12.81 17.54
N GLN A 236 -2.22 14.05 17.09
CA GLN A 236 -1.49 15.07 17.87
C GLN A 236 -2.14 15.37 19.24
N LYS A 237 -3.48 15.28 19.34
CA LYS A 237 -4.20 15.49 20.61
C LYS A 237 -4.05 14.32 21.59
N SER A 238 -3.91 13.08 21.09
CA SER A 238 -3.79 11.90 21.96
C SER A 238 -2.40 11.71 22.56
N GLU A 239 -1.35 12.24 21.92
CA GLU A 239 0.03 11.90 22.28
C GLU A 239 0.76 12.96 23.15
N ASN A 240 0.10 14.03 23.63
CA ASN A 240 0.76 15.13 24.36
C ASN A 240 2.01 15.68 23.62
N VAL A 241 1.94 15.74 22.29
CA VAL A 241 3.08 16.03 21.43
C VAL A 241 3.32 17.53 21.33
N LYS A 242 4.57 17.96 21.51
CA LYS A 242 5.02 19.29 21.10
C LYS A 242 5.06 19.33 19.57
N THR A 243 4.00 19.84 18.95
CA THR A 243 3.99 20.14 17.52
C THR A 243 4.93 21.30 17.24
N PHE A 244 5.91 21.11 16.37
CA PHE A 244 6.66 22.22 15.80
C PHE A 244 5.72 23.03 14.90
N GLU A 245 5.22 24.15 15.43
CA GLU A 245 4.60 25.17 14.59
C GLU A 245 5.70 25.84 13.79
N HIS A 246 5.66 25.68 12.48
CA HIS A 246 6.51 26.41 11.55
C HIS A 246 6.17 27.91 11.66
N VAL A 247 6.90 28.65 12.50
CA VAL A 247 6.83 30.11 12.49
C VAL A 247 7.61 30.58 11.27
N ILE A 248 6.95 30.59 10.10
CA ILE A 248 7.42 31.33 8.95
C ILE A 248 7.31 32.82 9.33
N ARG A 249 8.42 33.42 9.75
CA ARG A 249 8.51 34.88 9.83
C ARG A 249 8.54 35.38 8.38
N LYS A 250 7.43 36.01 7.97
CA LYS A 250 7.35 36.84 6.75
C LYS A 250 8.39 37.94 6.75
#